data_AF-A0AAD2JI96-F1
#
_entry.id   AF-A0AAD2JI96-F1
#
_cell.length_a   1.000
_cell.length_b   1.000
_cell.length_c   1.000
_cell.angle_alpha   90.00
_cell.angle_beta   90.00
_cell.angle_gamma   90.00
#
_symmetry.space_group_name_H-M   'P 1'
#
loop_
_entity.id
_entity.type
_entity.pdbx_description
1 polymer ?
#
loop_
_entity_poly.entity_id
_entity_poly.type
_entity_poly.pdbx_seq_one_letter_code
_entity_poly.pdbx_strand_id
1 'polypeptide(L)'
;MTGKTESSVLGELKEKILEQKAEIEKLKQQLKGPAKSSGGHGGHGGGDVSEEDIANYLDEPFYTTSLKRVGWLGIFLASLSFTAIIMNSFEHTLEKHIELSYFVPLLAGHGGNTGGQTIGTLLSALSAGTVQPKHAAKVIFKEALAGVLSGMILGVIVGPVAYKLMGISYHVTTVLFLTMPLLSTVAATLGATIPFVCIWFGLDPSVIAAPAMTSLVDVSGLLGYFVIANQVFKLYGLEF
;
A
#
# COMPACT_ATOMS: atom_id res chain seq x y z
N MET A 1 -62.84 -48.81 1.52
CA MET A 1 -62.82 -47.67 0.57
C MET A 1 -61.59 -46.77 0.76
N THR A 2 -60.46 -47.27 1.26
CA THR A 2 -59.28 -46.46 1.65
C THR A 2 -58.09 -46.51 0.68
N GLY A 3 -57.99 -47.53 -0.20
CA GLY A 3 -56.83 -47.69 -1.10
C GLY A 3 -56.80 -46.81 -2.35
N LYS A 4 -57.93 -46.21 -2.76
CA LYS A 4 -57.99 -45.39 -3.99
C LYS A 4 -57.49 -43.96 -3.78
N THR A 5 -57.61 -43.44 -2.56
CA THR A 5 -57.15 -42.09 -2.18
C THR A 5 -55.63 -42.04 -2.03
N GLU A 6 -55.02 -43.07 -1.43
CA GLU A 6 -53.57 -43.14 -1.20
C GLU A 6 -52.77 -43.28 -2.51
N SER A 7 -53.28 -44.06 -3.48
CA SER A 7 -52.69 -44.16 -4.81
C SER A 7 -52.79 -42.86 -5.62
N SER A 8 -53.82 -42.04 -5.39
CA SER A 8 -53.99 -40.73 -6.04
C SER A 8 -53.01 -39.70 -5.47
N VAL A 9 -52.86 -39.67 -4.14
CA VAL A 9 -51.92 -38.76 -3.46
C VAL A 9 -50.47 -39.10 -3.81
N LEU A 10 -50.11 -40.39 -3.90
CA LEU A 10 -48.79 -40.82 -4.36
C LEU A 10 -48.52 -40.47 -5.82
N GLY A 11 -49.55 -40.43 -6.66
CA GLY A 11 -49.48 -39.98 -8.05
C GLY A 11 -49.15 -38.48 -8.15
N GLU A 12 -49.94 -37.65 -7.46
CA GLU A 12 -49.73 -36.20 -7.42
C GLU A 12 -48.38 -35.82 -6.80
N LEU A 13 -47.94 -36.55 -5.78
CA LEU A 13 -46.64 -36.31 -5.14
C LEU A 13 -45.48 -36.64 -6.10
N LYS A 14 -45.58 -37.72 -6.87
CA LYS A 14 -44.58 -38.08 -7.89
C LYS A 14 -44.52 -37.06 -9.02
N GLU A 15 -45.67 -36.54 -9.43
CA GLU A 15 -45.77 -35.53 -10.47
C GLU A 15 -45.10 -34.21 -10.03
N LYS A 16 -45.39 -33.74 -8.81
CA LYS A 16 -44.73 -32.56 -8.23
C LYS A 16 -43.22 -32.72 -8.07
N ILE A 17 -42.76 -33.90 -7.69
CA ILE A 17 -41.31 -34.18 -7.58
C ILE A 17 -40.64 -34.13 -8.96
N LEU A 18 -41.29 -34.67 -10.00
CA LEU A 18 -40.77 -34.62 -11.36
C LEU A 18 -40.72 -33.19 -11.90
N GLU A 19 -41.74 -32.39 -11.63
CA GLU A 19 -41.81 -30.98 -12.03
C GLU A 19 -40.70 -30.16 -11.37
N GLN A 20 -40.51 -30.30 -10.04
CA GLN A 20 -39.42 -29.65 -9.32
C GLN A 20 -38.04 -30.08 -9.84
N LYS A 21 -37.87 -31.36 -10.19
CA LYS A 21 -36.60 -31.86 -10.72
C LYS A 21 -36.27 -31.24 -12.09
N ALA A 22 -37.29 -31.06 -12.93
CA ALA A 22 -37.14 -30.39 -14.22
C ALA A 22 -36.81 -28.90 -14.07
N GLU A 23 -37.42 -28.22 -13.10
CA GLU A 23 -37.14 -26.82 -12.80
C GLU A 23 -35.70 -26.61 -12.29
N ILE A 24 -35.22 -27.51 -11.42
CA ILE A 24 -33.82 -27.50 -10.93
C ILE A 24 -32.82 -27.68 -12.07
N GLU A 25 -33.07 -28.60 -13.02
CA GLU A 25 -32.21 -28.77 -14.20
C GLU A 25 -32.20 -27.53 -15.09
N LYS A 26 -33.37 -26.91 -15.31
CA LYS A 26 -33.49 -25.66 -16.07
C LYS A 26 -32.69 -24.52 -15.42
N LEU A 27 -32.74 -24.40 -14.09
CA LEU A 27 -31.96 -23.41 -13.33
C LEU A 27 -30.45 -23.70 -13.38
N LYS A 28 -30.03 -24.97 -13.29
CA LYS A 28 -28.63 -25.37 -13.47
C LYS A 28 -28.11 -25.04 -14.86
N GLN A 29 -28.94 -25.19 -15.88
CA GLN A 29 -28.59 -24.87 -17.26
C GLN A 29 -28.53 -23.36 -17.50
N GLN A 30 -29.36 -22.57 -16.82
CA GLN A 30 -29.27 -21.10 -16.80
C GLN A 30 -28.01 -20.61 -16.05
N LEU A 31 -27.63 -21.28 -14.95
CA LEU A 31 -26.38 -21.00 -14.23
C LEU A 31 -25.14 -21.41 -15.02
N LYS A 32 -25.22 -22.45 -15.86
CA LYS A 32 -24.19 -22.84 -16.84
C LYS A 32 -24.24 -22.01 -18.14
N GLY A 33 -24.84 -20.82 -18.12
CA GLY A 33 -24.80 -19.85 -19.23
C GLY A 33 -23.37 -19.63 -19.73
N PRO A 34 -23.21 -19.28 -21.03
CA PRO A 34 -22.02 -19.57 -21.80
C PRO A 34 -20.80 -18.91 -21.18
N ALA A 35 -19.68 -19.64 -21.14
CA ALA A 35 -18.35 -19.08 -20.93
C ALA A 35 -18.22 -17.84 -21.82
N LYS A 36 -18.31 -16.65 -21.20
CA LYS A 36 -18.08 -15.39 -21.91
C LYS A 36 -16.67 -15.46 -22.45
N SER A 37 -16.59 -15.53 -23.77
CA SER A 37 -15.35 -15.36 -24.51
C SER A 37 -14.67 -14.10 -24.02
N SER A 38 -13.45 -14.29 -23.53
CA SER A 38 -12.47 -13.26 -23.24
C SER A 38 -12.45 -12.21 -24.36
N GLY A 39 -12.78 -10.97 -24.00
CA GLY A 39 -12.77 -9.83 -24.90
C GLY A 39 -13.42 -8.62 -24.25
N GLY A 40 -12.59 -7.70 -23.74
CA GLY A 40 -13.04 -6.36 -23.36
C GLY A 40 -12.71 -5.97 -21.92
N HIS A 41 -11.52 -5.39 -21.79
CA HIS A 41 -11.04 -4.64 -20.62
C HIS A 41 -12.05 -3.56 -20.20
N GLY A 42 -12.44 -3.56 -18.93
CA GLY A 42 -13.24 -2.50 -18.32
C GLY A 42 -14.19 -3.05 -17.28
N GLY A 43 -13.82 -2.97 -16.00
CA GLY A 43 -14.72 -3.42 -14.94
C GLY A 43 -14.19 -3.13 -13.55
N HIS A 44 -14.91 -2.25 -12.85
CA HIS A 44 -14.81 -1.95 -11.43
C HIS A 44 -14.53 -3.19 -10.58
N GLY A 45 -13.50 -3.09 -9.73
CA GLY A 45 -13.08 -4.09 -8.75
C GLY A 45 -14.13 -4.33 -7.67
N GLY A 46 -14.94 -5.34 -7.91
CA GLY A 46 -15.87 -6.01 -7.02
C GLY A 46 -16.38 -7.25 -7.77
N GLY A 47 -15.46 -7.97 -8.43
CA GLY A 47 -15.79 -9.25 -9.04
C GLY A 47 -16.09 -10.23 -7.91
N ASP A 48 -17.21 -10.94 -8.02
CA ASP A 48 -17.49 -12.09 -7.15
C ASP A 48 -16.26 -12.99 -7.16
N VAL A 49 -15.54 -13.03 -6.03
CA VAL A 49 -14.37 -13.87 -5.88
C VAL A 49 -14.86 -15.30 -6.05
N SER A 50 -14.43 -15.97 -7.11
CA SER A 50 -14.93 -17.32 -7.38
C SER A 50 -14.45 -18.25 -6.26
N GLU A 51 -15.30 -19.20 -5.84
CA GLU A 51 -14.88 -20.24 -4.89
C GLU A 51 -13.67 -21.02 -5.41
N GLU A 52 -13.52 -21.09 -6.74
CA GLU A 52 -12.38 -21.68 -7.44
C GLU A 52 -11.07 -20.89 -7.22
N ASP A 53 -11.10 -19.55 -7.26
CA ASP A 53 -9.92 -18.72 -6.97
C ASP A 53 -9.46 -18.89 -5.52
N ILE A 54 -10.42 -19.02 -4.58
CA ILE A 54 -10.13 -19.26 -3.16
C ILE A 54 -9.47 -20.64 -2.99
N ALA A 55 -10.05 -21.68 -3.60
CA ALA A 55 -9.48 -23.03 -3.57
C ALA A 55 -8.06 -23.04 -4.14
N ASN A 56 -7.85 -22.42 -5.31
CA ASN A 56 -6.54 -22.32 -5.94
C ASN A 56 -5.49 -21.63 -5.06
N TYR A 57 -5.87 -20.56 -4.33
CA TYR A 57 -4.95 -19.88 -3.42
C TYR A 57 -4.61 -20.73 -2.19
N LEU A 58 -5.60 -21.44 -1.63
CA LEU A 58 -5.42 -22.29 -0.44
C LEU A 58 -4.66 -23.57 -0.75
N ASP A 59 -4.85 -24.13 -1.95
CA ASP A 59 -4.18 -25.33 -2.43
C ASP A 59 -2.74 -25.06 -2.88
N GLU A 60 -2.38 -23.80 -3.17
CA GLU A 60 -1.01 -23.44 -3.50
C GLU A 60 -0.09 -23.67 -2.29
N PRO A 61 0.93 -24.56 -2.40
CA PRO A 61 1.85 -24.80 -1.30
C PRO A 61 2.61 -23.54 -0.90
N PHE A 62 2.84 -23.35 0.40
CA PHE A 62 3.51 -22.16 0.93
C PHE A 62 4.89 -21.89 0.31
N TYR A 63 5.62 -22.93 -0.07
CA TYR A 63 6.94 -22.81 -0.68
C TYR A 63 6.87 -22.24 -2.11
N THR A 64 5.81 -22.55 -2.86
CA THR A 64 5.59 -22.00 -4.21
C THR A 64 5.34 -20.50 -4.12
N THR A 65 4.46 -20.08 -3.22
CA THR A 65 4.23 -18.66 -2.92
C THR A 65 5.52 -17.95 -2.48
N SER A 66 6.32 -18.60 -1.64
CA SER A 66 7.59 -18.05 -1.17
C SER A 66 8.61 -17.89 -2.31
N LEU A 67 8.80 -18.90 -3.15
CA LEU A 67 9.73 -18.87 -4.28
C LEU A 67 9.32 -17.83 -5.34
N LYS A 68 8.01 -17.63 -5.55
CA LYS A 68 7.49 -16.54 -6.41
C LYS A 68 7.85 -15.15 -5.88
N ARG A 69 7.91 -14.97 -4.55
CA ARG A 69 8.17 -13.68 -3.90
C ARG A 69 9.65 -13.43 -3.63
N VAL A 70 10.45 -14.47 -3.33
CA VAL A 70 11.82 -14.33 -2.80
C VAL A 70 12.75 -13.60 -3.75
N GLY A 71 12.64 -13.82 -5.06
CA GLY A 71 13.45 -13.11 -6.05
C GLY A 71 13.18 -11.60 -6.01
N TRP A 72 11.90 -11.23 -5.98
CA TRP A 72 11.47 -9.84 -5.93
C TRP A 72 11.77 -9.18 -4.57
N LEU A 73 11.52 -9.90 -3.47
CA LEU A 73 11.88 -9.47 -2.11
C LEU A 73 13.39 -9.28 -1.95
N GLY A 74 14.20 -10.13 -2.60
CA GLY A 74 15.66 -10.02 -2.59
C GLY A 74 16.15 -8.73 -3.25
N ILE A 75 15.56 -8.34 -4.38
CA ILE A 75 15.87 -7.06 -5.05
C ILE A 75 15.57 -5.87 -4.14
N PHE A 76 14.41 -5.87 -3.47
CA PHE A 76 14.08 -4.80 -2.55
C PHE A 76 14.90 -4.84 -1.27
N LEU A 77 15.26 -6.02 -0.76
CA LEU A 77 16.16 -6.14 0.38
C LEU A 77 17.54 -5.54 0.08
N ALA A 78 18.07 -5.81 -1.12
CA ALA A 78 19.30 -5.17 -1.57
C ALA A 78 19.14 -3.64 -1.67
N SER A 79 17.99 -3.16 -2.14
CA SER A 79 17.68 -1.73 -2.20
C SER A 79 17.56 -1.10 -0.80
N LEU A 80 16.96 -1.80 0.17
CA LEU A 80 16.89 -1.38 1.57
C LEU A 80 18.28 -1.37 2.24
N SER A 81 19.23 -2.17 1.75
CA SER A 81 20.59 -2.20 2.30
C SER A 81 21.35 -0.88 2.05
N PHE A 82 20.94 -0.06 1.07
CA PHE A 82 21.50 1.28 0.89
C PHE A 82 21.23 2.20 2.09
N THR A 83 20.13 1.98 2.82
CA THR A 83 19.82 2.69 4.06
C THR A 83 20.91 2.50 5.11
N ALA A 84 21.52 1.29 5.19
CA ALA A 84 22.64 1.04 6.08
C ALA A 84 23.91 1.82 5.67
N ILE A 85 24.15 1.99 4.38
CA ILE A 85 25.28 2.80 3.86
C ILE A 85 25.10 4.27 4.26
N ILE A 86 23.87 4.79 4.19
CA ILE A 86 23.55 6.15 4.63
C ILE A 86 23.80 6.28 6.14
N MET A 87 23.28 5.36 6.94
CA MET A 87 23.53 5.34 8.39
C MET A 87 25.02 5.35 8.72
N ASN A 88 25.81 4.51 8.05
CA ASN A 88 27.27 4.45 8.21
C ASN A 88 27.96 5.77 7.82
N SER A 89 27.45 6.46 6.79
CA SER A 89 27.99 7.76 6.36
C SER A 89 27.78 8.88 7.39
N PHE A 90 26.81 8.71 8.30
CA PHE A 90 26.50 9.65 9.38
C PHE A 90 26.82 9.08 10.78
N GLU A 91 27.66 8.04 10.85
CA GLU A 91 28.05 7.38 12.11
C GLU A 91 28.58 8.39 13.14
N HIS A 92 29.48 9.30 12.72
CA HIS A 92 30.06 10.29 13.63
C HIS A 92 29.01 11.26 14.22
N THR A 93 28.00 11.64 13.42
CA THR A 93 26.87 12.45 13.89
C THR A 93 26.03 11.67 14.91
N LEU A 94 25.82 10.37 14.67
CA LEU A 94 25.07 9.48 15.56
C LEU A 94 25.79 9.21 16.88
N GLU A 95 27.12 9.08 16.87
CA GLU A 95 27.91 8.91 18.09
C GLU A 95 27.74 10.09 19.05
N LYS A 96 27.66 11.31 18.52
CA LYS A 96 27.51 12.54 19.32
C LYS A 96 26.08 12.81 19.72
N HIS A 97 25.14 12.41 18.88
CA HIS A 97 23.71 12.64 19.07
C HIS A 97 22.93 11.34 18.89
N ILE A 98 23.13 10.41 19.84
CA ILE A 98 22.49 9.08 19.81
C ILE A 98 20.96 9.16 19.78
N GLU A 99 20.39 10.25 20.33
CA GLU A 99 18.96 10.56 20.26
C GLU A 99 18.40 10.54 18.83
N LEU A 100 19.21 10.88 17.82
CA LEU A 100 18.79 10.85 16.42
C LEU A 100 18.36 9.43 15.98
N SER A 101 19.02 8.40 16.51
CA SER A 101 18.75 7.00 16.16
C SER A 101 17.36 6.54 16.56
N TYR A 102 16.78 7.13 17.62
CA TYR A 102 15.45 6.77 18.12
C TYR A 102 14.34 7.12 17.13
N PHE A 103 14.61 8.10 16.27
CA PHE A 103 13.64 8.59 15.28
C PHE A 103 13.80 7.95 13.91
N VAL A 104 14.88 7.20 13.65
CA VAL A 104 15.08 6.49 12.38
C VAL A 104 13.90 5.56 12.05
N PRO A 105 13.44 4.69 12.97
CA PRO A 105 12.27 3.84 12.71
C PRO A 105 10.96 4.65 12.56
N LEU A 106 10.84 5.75 13.30
CA LEU A 106 9.66 6.62 13.23
C LEU A 106 9.56 7.28 11.85
N LEU A 107 10.66 7.80 11.33
CA LEU A 107 10.71 8.44 10.01
C LEU A 107 10.47 7.42 8.88
N ALA A 108 11.11 6.25 8.94
CA ALA A 108 10.86 5.17 7.98
C ALA A 108 9.38 4.76 7.97
N GLY A 109 8.80 4.53 9.15
CA GLY A 109 7.38 4.15 9.29
C GLY A 109 6.43 5.25 8.82
N HIS A 110 6.67 6.51 9.19
CA HIS A 110 5.84 7.64 8.78
C HIS A 110 5.88 7.89 7.27
N GLY A 111 7.08 7.82 6.68
CA GLY A 111 7.29 7.94 5.25
C GLY A 111 6.54 6.85 4.46
N GLY A 112 6.70 5.58 4.86
CA GLY A 112 5.98 4.46 4.26
C GLY A 112 4.46 4.57 4.39
N ASN A 113 3.96 5.00 5.55
CA ASN A 113 2.52 5.19 5.75
C ASN A 113 1.95 6.31 4.88
N THR A 114 2.65 7.44 4.79
CA THR A 114 2.23 8.59 3.98
C THR A 114 2.19 8.22 2.50
N GLY A 115 3.29 7.67 1.96
CA GLY A 115 3.35 7.29 0.55
C GLY A 115 2.43 6.11 0.23
N GLY A 116 2.26 5.16 1.16
CA GLY A 116 1.32 4.04 1.02
C GLY A 116 -0.14 4.51 0.95
N GLN A 117 -0.51 5.51 1.77
CA GLN A 117 -1.82 6.15 1.71
C GLN A 117 -2.04 6.86 0.36
N THR A 118 -1.05 7.61 -0.12
CA THR A 118 -1.13 8.26 -1.43
C THR A 118 -1.24 7.23 -2.57
N ILE A 119 -0.49 6.12 -2.53
CA ILE A 119 -0.60 5.05 -3.52
C ILE A 119 -2.00 4.44 -3.50
N GLY A 120 -2.48 4.03 -2.32
CA GLY A 120 -3.78 3.37 -2.19
C GLY A 120 -4.95 4.26 -2.67
N THR A 121 -4.92 5.54 -2.31
CA THR A 121 -5.94 6.51 -2.77
C THR A 121 -5.84 6.75 -4.28
N LEU A 122 -4.64 6.87 -4.84
CA LEU A 122 -4.44 7.10 -6.26
C LEU A 122 -4.82 5.88 -7.11
N LEU A 123 -4.42 4.67 -6.71
CA LEU A 123 -4.81 3.44 -7.39
C LEU A 123 -6.32 3.24 -7.39
N SER A 124 -6.98 3.58 -6.28
CA SER A 124 -8.44 3.56 -6.19
C SER A 124 -9.08 4.58 -7.15
N ALA A 125 -8.55 5.79 -7.22
CA ALA A 125 -9.04 6.84 -8.11
C ALA A 125 -8.82 6.52 -9.60
N LEU A 126 -7.68 5.91 -9.94
CA LEU A 126 -7.37 5.41 -11.29
C LEU A 126 -8.32 4.28 -11.68
N SER A 127 -8.56 3.33 -10.77
CA SER A 127 -9.48 2.20 -10.99
C SER A 127 -10.94 2.65 -11.14
N ALA A 128 -11.34 3.69 -10.42
CA ALA A 128 -12.67 4.31 -10.56
C ALA A 128 -12.78 5.23 -11.78
N GLY A 129 -11.70 5.46 -12.53
CA GLY A 129 -11.67 6.36 -13.70
C GLY A 129 -11.83 7.85 -13.36
N THR A 130 -11.84 8.22 -12.08
CA THR A 130 -11.95 9.62 -11.62
C THR A 130 -10.65 10.39 -11.86
N VAL A 131 -9.52 9.68 -11.89
CA VAL A 131 -8.21 10.18 -12.29
C VAL A 131 -7.75 9.44 -13.54
N GLN A 132 -7.07 10.14 -14.43
CA GLN A 132 -6.49 9.58 -15.66
C GLN A 132 -5.01 9.95 -15.72
N PRO A 133 -4.16 9.18 -16.43
CA PRO A 133 -2.73 9.47 -16.54
C PRO A 133 -2.39 10.88 -17.04
N LYS A 134 -3.26 11.48 -17.87
CA LYS A 134 -3.12 12.88 -18.35
C LYS A 134 -3.18 13.92 -17.23
N HIS A 135 -3.73 13.58 -16.07
CA HIS A 135 -3.84 14.46 -14.90
C HIS A 135 -2.63 14.33 -13.95
N ALA A 136 -1.61 13.52 -14.30
CA ALA A 136 -0.50 13.18 -13.42
C ALA A 136 0.15 14.40 -12.76
N ALA A 137 0.56 15.41 -13.53
CA ALA A 137 1.23 16.60 -12.99
C ALA A 137 0.38 17.34 -11.94
N LYS A 138 -0.94 17.48 -12.18
CA LYS A 138 -1.86 18.16 -11.26
C LYS A 138 -2.08 17.34 -9.97
N VAL A 139 -2.14 16.02 -10.10
CA VAL A 139 -2.28 15.12 -8.95
C VAL A 139 -1.00 15.12 -8.12
N ILE A 140 0.17 14.98 -8.74
CA ILE A 140 1.46 15.00 -8.06
C ILE A 140 1.65 16.31 -7.30
N PHE A 141 1.33 17.45 -7.92
CA PHE A 141 1.41 18.75 -7.26
C PHE A 141 0.45 18.88 -6.07
N LYS A 142 -0.80 18.43 -6.22
CA LYS A 142 -1.79 18.41 -5.14
C LYS A 142 -1.30 17.56 -3.96
N GLU A 143 -0.80 16.35 -4.23
CA GLU A 143 -0.32 15.44 -3.18
C GLU A 143 0.97 15.95 -2.53
N ALA A 144 1.86 16.59 -3.27
CA ALA A 144 3.03 17.27 -2.71
C ALA A 144 2.62 18.36 -1.71
N LEU A 145 1.65 19.23 -2.06
CA LEU A 145 1.12 20.25 -1.15
C LEU A 145 0.42 19.65 0.07
N ALA A 146 -0.32 18.56 -0.11
CA ALA A 146 -0.93 17.83 1.00
C ALA A 146 0.14 17.27 1.94
N GLY A 147 1.24 16.75 1.40
CA GLY A 147 2.42 16.30 2.15
C GLY A 147 3.11 17.41 2.93
N VAL A 148 3.27 18.61 2.34
CA VAL A 148 3.81 19.78 3.05
C VAL A 148 2.94 20.12 4.25
N LEU A 149 1.63 20.24 4.05
CA LEU A 149 0.69 20.60 5.10
C LEU A 149 0.64 19.55 6.22
N SER A 150 0.51 18.27 5.86
CA SER A 150 0.45 17.18 6.84
C SER A 150 1.77 17.05 7.61
N GLY A 151 2.92 17.18 6.94
CA GLY A 151 4.23 17.16 7.57
C GLY A 151 4.47 18.34 8.50
N MET A 152 3.98 19.55 8.18
CA MET A 152 4.02 20.67 9.13
C MET A 152 3.20 20.40 10.38
N ILE A 153 1.96 19.93 10.22
CA ILE A 153 1.08 19.61 11.35
C ILE A 153 1.73 18.55 12.24
N LEU A 154 2.23 17.47 11.65
CA LEU A 154 2.86 16.37 12.38
C LEU A 154 4.21 16.77 12.99
N GLY A 155 4.97 17.63 12.32
CA GLY A 155 6.20 18.23 12.86
C GLY A 155 5.95 19.02 14.14
N VAL A 156 4.91 19.86 14.15
CA VAL A 156 4.47 20.63 15.33
C VAL A 156 4.04 19.71 16.48
N ILE A 157 3.53 18.51 16.17
CA ILE A 157 3.10 17.54 17.19
C ILE A 157 4.29 16.75 17.73
N VAL A 158 5.13 16.19 16.85
CA VAL A 158 6.18 15.25 17.25
C VAL A 158 7.29 15.92 18.05
N GLY A 159 7.66 17.16 17.72
CA GLY A 159 8.73 17.90 18.40
C GLY A 159 8.47 18.10 19.90
N PRO A 160 7.33 18.71 20.30
CA PRO A 160 6.96 18.86 21.70
C PRO A 160 6.74 17.54 22.43
N VAL A 161 6.21 16.53 21.75
CA VAL A 161 6.04 15.19 22.33
C VAL A 161 7.40 14.57 22.65
N ALA A 162 8.34 14.60 21.70
CA ALA A 162 9.71 14.13 21.90
C ALA A 162 10.40 14.88 23.05
N TYR A 163 10.27 16.21 23.11
CA TYR A 163 10.87 17.01 24.17
C TYR A 163 10.29 16.68 25.56
N LYS A 164 8.96 16.69 25.69
CA LYS A 164 8.28 16.59 26.99
C LYS A 164 8.19 15.16 27.52
N LEU A 165 7.94 14.19 26.65
CA LEU A 165 7.68 12.80 27.08
C LEU A 165 8.93 11.93 27.01
N MET A 166 9.84 12.19 26.07
CA MET A 166 11.04 11.37 25.86
C MET A 166 12.32 12.04 26.37
N GLY A 167 12.26 13.30 26.83
CA GLY A 167 13.42 14.03 27.34
C GLY A 167 14.47 14.35 26.27
N ILE A 168 14.04 14.43 25.01
CA ILE A 168 14.91 14.63 23.85
C ILE A 168 15.36 16.08 23.81
N SER A 169 16.60 16.29 23.40
CA SER A 169 17.23 17.60 23.40
C SER A 169 16.60 18.57 22.39
N TYR A 170 16.66 19.87 22.70
CA TYR A 170 15.99 20.90 21.90
C TYR A 170 16.49 20.96 20.43
N HIS A 171 17.79 20.77 20.22
CA HIS A 171 18.37 20.69 18.88
C HIS A 171 17.79 19.53 18.07
N VAL A 172 17.71 18.33 18.65
CA VAL A 172 17.14 17.14 17.98
C VAL A 172 15.65 17.30 17.69
N THR A 173 14.86 17.87 18.62
CA THR A 173 13.44 18.15 18.34
C THR A 173 13.24 19.19 17.23
N THR A 174 14.16 20.16 17.09
CA THR A 174 14.18 21.09 15.94
C THR A 174 14.45 20.35 14.64
N VAL A 175 15.37 19.38 14.62
CA VAL A 175 15.64 18.53 13.46
C VAL A 175 14.37 17.79 13.03
N LEU A 176 13.63 17.19 13.96
CA LEU A 176 12.38 16.48 13.66
C LEU A 176 11.32 17.42 13.09
N PHE A 177 11.15 18.59 13.69
CA PHE A 177 10.19 19.59 13.23
C PHE A 177 10.45 19.98 11.76
N LEU A 178 11.70 20.15 11.37
CA LEU A 178 12.09 20.51 10.00
C LEU A 178 12.06 19.32 9.03
N THR A 179 12.35 18.12 9.53
CA THR A 179 12.40 16.90 8.71
C THR A 179 11.00 16.42 8.33
N MET A 180 10.01 16.55 9.21
CA MET A 180 8.65 16.04 8.97
C MET A 180 7.97 16.63 7.73
N PRO A 181 7.98 17.95 7.47
CA PRO A 181 7.49 18.52 6.21
C PRO A 181 8.20 17.96 4.98
N LEU A 182 9.53 17.87 5.02
CA LEU A 182 10.32 17.35 3.90
C LEU A 182 9.97 15.89 3.62
N LEU A 183 9.99 15.05 4.64
CA LEU A 183 9.70 13.62 4.55
C LEU A 183 8.29 13.36 4.01
N SER A 184 7.27 14.01 4.59
CA SER A 184 5.87 13.86 4.14
C SER A 184 5.69 14.33 2.70
N THR A 185 6.35 15.42 2.31
CA THR A 185 6.29 15.94 0.93
C THR A 185 6.91 14.95 -0.05
N VAL A 186 8.08 14.41 0.26
CA VAL A 186 8.77 13.43 -0.59
C VAL A 186 7.95 12.15 -0.69
N ALA A 187 7.45 11.64 0.44
CA ALA A 187 6.62 10.43 0.48
C ALA A 187 5.32 10.58 -0.33
N ALA A 188 4.59 11.69 -0.17
CA ALA A 188 3.38 11.95 -0.93
C ALA A 188 3.68 12.14 -2.43
N THR A 189 4.76 12.85 -2.77
CA THR A 189 5.17 13.06 -4.16
C THR A 189 5.54 11.74 -4.84
N LEU A 190 6.35 10.90 -4.18
CA LEU A 190 6.72 9.58 -4.70
C LEU A 190 5.51 8.66 -4.79
N GLY A 191 4.66 8.63 -3.75
CA GLY A 191 3.43 7.84 -3.74
C GLY A 191 2.46 8.22 -4.85
N ALA A 192 2.42 9.50 -5.25
CA ALA A 192 1.64 9.95 -6.39
C ALA A 192 2.33 9.65 -7.73
N THR A 193 3.65 9.77 -7.80
CA THR A 193 4.42 9.67 -9.06
C THR A 193 4.56 8.23 -9.53
N ILE A 194 4.87 7.31 -8.62
CA ILE A 194 5.23 5.92 -8.96
C ILE A 194 4.09 5.20 -9.72
N PRO A 195 2.81 5.27 -9.31
CA PRO A 195 1.72 4.64 -10.06
C PRO A 195 1.61 5.14 -11.51
N PHE A 196 1.78 6.44 -11.76
CA PHE A 196 1.75 6.97 -13.13
C PHE A 196 2.95 6.50 -13.95
N VAL A 197 4.14 6.47 -13.36
CA VAL A 197 5.35 5.95 -14.01
C VAL A 197 5.15 4.49 -14.40
N CYS A 198 4.65 3.64 -13.50
CA CYS A 198 4.34 2.25 -13.82
C CYS A 198 3.39 2.13 -15.02
N ILE A 199 2.30 2.91 -15.04
CA ILE A 199 1.33 2.90 -16.14
C ILE A 199 1.98 3.31 -17.48
N TRP A 200 2.84 4.33 -17.48
CA TRP A 200 3.52 4.78 -18.70
C TRP A 200 4.49 3.75 -19.26
N PHE A 201 5.10 2.94 -18.39
CA PHE A 201 5.99 1.84 -18.79
C PHE A 201 5.26 0.50 -18.99
N GLY A 202 3.94 0.45 -18.85
CA GLY A 202 3.15 -0.78 -18.98
C GLY A 202 3.39 -1.80 -17.86
N LEU A 203 3.86 -1.33 -16.70
CA LEU A 203 4.07 -2.14 -15.50
C LEU A 203 2.83 -2.12 -14.60
N ASP A 204 2.60 -3.19 -13.84
CA ASP A 204 1.50 -3.24 -12.86
C ASP A 204 1.88 -2.45 -11.58
N PRO A 205 1.24 -1.30 -11.33
CA PRO A 205 1.56 -0.49 -10.16
C PRO A 205 1.17 -1.18 -8.84
N SER A 206 0.25 -2.14 -8.86
CA SER A 206 -0.23 -2.84 -7.65
C SER A 206 0.87 -3.68 -7.00
N VAL A 207 1.84 -4.14 -7.80
CA VAL A 207 2.94 -5.00 -7.36
C VAL A 207 4.19 -4.19 -7.03
N ILE A 208 4.44 -3.10 -7.75
CA ILE A 208 5.70 -2.35 -7.70
C ILE A 208 5.62 -1.12 -6.81
N ALA A 209 4.47 -0.43 -6.78
CA ALA A 209 4.41 0.92 -6.24
C ALA A 209 4.75 0.98 -4.74
N ALA A 210 4.15 0.10 -3.93
CA ALA A 210 4.35 0.14 -2.48
C ALA A 210 5.82 -0.17 -2.08
N PRO A 211 6.45 -1.28 -2.54
CA PRO A 211 7.84 -1.54 -2.20
C PRO A 211 8.83 -0.50 -2.74
N ALA A 212 8.64 -0.03 -3.99
CA ALA A 212 9.50 0.98 -4.58
C ALA A 212 9.41 2.32 -3.85
N MET A 213 8.20 2.72 -3.44
CA MET A 213 7.98 3.93 -2.66
C MET A 213 8.70 3.86 -1.32
N THR A 214 8.53 2.78 -0.54
CA THR A 214 9.17 2.65 0.77
C THR A 214 10.69 2.73 0.64
N SER A 215 11.30 2.02 -0.32
CA SER A 215 12.75 2.05 -0.52
C SER A 215 13.26 3.45 -0.89
N LEU A 216 12.58 4.17 -1.78
CA LEU A 216 12.97 5.52 -2.18
C LEU A 216 12.79 6.52 -1.03
N VAL A 217 11.73 6.37 -0.24
CA VAL A 217 11.46 7.21 0.94
C VAL A 217 12.46 6.93 2.05
N ASP A 218 12.89 5.70 2.28
CA ASP A 218 13.93 5.39 3.28
C ASP A 218 15.25 6.10 2.94
N VAL A 219 15.67 6.00 1.67
CA VAL A 219 16.91 6.66 1.19
C VAL A 219 16.80 8.17 1.28
N SER A 220 15.77 8.76 0.67
CA SER A 220 15.60 10.22 0.62
C SER A 220 15.28 10.83 1.99
N GLY A 221 14.50 10.12 2.80
CA GLY A 221 14.09 10.52 4.15
C GLY A 221 15.25 10.54 5.12
N LEU A 222 16.08 9.49 5.16
CA LEU A 222 17.26 9.48 6.03
C LEU A 222 18.33 10.47 5.57
N LEU A 223 18.57 10.59 4.26
CA LEU A 223 19.48 11.62 3.75
C LEU A 223 19.00 13.02 4.16
N GLY A 224 17.71 13.33 3.94
CA GLY A 224 17.12 14.60 4.36
C GLY A 224 17.25 14.83 5.86
N TYR A 225 16.93 13.83 6.67
CA TYR A 225 17.02 13.89 8.13
C TYR A 225 18.43 14.22 8.62
N PHE A 226 19.44 13.48 8.16
CA PHE A 226 20.81 13.70 8.62
C PHE A 226 21.44 14.98 8.06
N VAL A 227 21.10 15.38 6.83
CA VAL A 227 21.52 16.68 6.28
C VAL A 227 20.93 17.82 7.11
N ILE A 228 19.64 17.76 7.44
CA ILE A 228 19.00 18.74 8.32
C ILE A 228 19.65 18.71 9.71
N ALA A 229 19.92 17.52 10.26
CA ALA A 229 20.57 17.37 11.56
C ALA A 229 21.90 18.11 11.61
N ASN A 230 22.77 17.87 10.63
CA ASN A 230 24.04 18.57 10.54
C ASN A 230 23.83 20.08 10.46
N GLN A 231 22.98 20.58 9.57
CA GLN A 231 22.75 22.03 9.44
C GLN A 231 22.20 22.67 10.71
N VAL A 232 21.29 21.99 11.41
CA VAL A 232 20.75 22.45 12.69
C VAL A 232 21.87 22.49 13.73
N PHE A 233 22.69 21.45 13.84
CA PHE A 233 23.79 21.43 14.81
C PHE A 233 24.82 22.53 14.55
N LYS A 234 25.11 22.84 13.27
CA LYS A 234 25.91 24.02 12.90
C LYS A 234 25.32 25.32 13.44
N LEU A 235 24.01 25.50 13.25
CA LEU A 235 23.29 26.71 13.71
C LEU A 235 23.34 26.87 15.24
N TYR A 236 23.30 25.77 15.99
CA TYR A 236 23.42 25.76 17.45
C TYR A 236 24.87 25.83 17.96
N GLY A 237 25.88 25.91 17.07
CA GLY A 237 27.29 25.92 17.45
C GLY A 237 27.78 24.58 18.02
N LEU A 238 27.07 23.49 17.69
CA LEU A 238 27.40 22.11 18.08
C LEU A 238 28.26 21.41 17.01
N GLU A 239 29.00 22.17 16.21
CA GLU A 239 29.90 21.62 15.18
C GLU A 239 31.06 20.87 15.83
N PHE A 240 30.94 19.56 15.98
CA PHE A 240 32.07 18.65 15.88
C PHE A 240 31.52 17.36 15.29
#